data_AF-A0A5K1D8R9-F1
#
_entry.id   AF-A0A5K1D8R9-F1
#
_cell.length_a   1.000
_cell.length_b   1.000
_cell.length_c   1.000
_cell.angle_alpha   90.00
_cell.angle_beta   90.00
_cell.angle_gamma   90.00
#
_symmetry.space_group_name_H-M   'P 1'
#
loop_
_entity.id
_entity.type
_entity.pdbx_description
1 polymer ?
#
loop_
_entity_poly.entity_id
_entity_poly.type
_entity_poly.pdbx_seq_one_letter_code
_entity_poly.pdbx_strand_id
1 'polypeptide(L)'
;WLNLLRSMMKEAEWKIDKKVPTLDEYMTNSRVSFALGPIILPALYFVGPVVSDEVINLPEYEQLFLLTSTCGRLLNDVQGFQ
;
A
#
# COMPACT_ATOMS: atom_id res chain seq x y z
N TRP A 1 8.30 -5.38 -1.57
CA TRP A 1 9.39 -4.47 -1.98
C TRP A 1 9.28 -4.01 -3.42
N LEU A 2 9.38 -4.89 -4.42
CA LEU A 2 9.32 -4.47 -5.84
C LEU A 2 8.06 -3.67 -6.21
N ASN A 3 6.89 -4.08 -5.72
CA ASN A 3 5.64 -3.33 -5.95
C ASN A 3 5.66 -1.93 -5.36
N LEU A 4 6.30 -1.72 -4.19
CA LEU A 4 6.48 -0.39 -3.60
C LEU A 4 7.38 0.48 -4.49
N LEU A 5 8.51 -0.06 -4.94
CA LEU A 5 9.43 0.71 -5.79
C LEU A 5 8.76 1.12 -7.12
N ARG A 6 7.97 0.22 -7.72
CA ARG A 6 7.18 0.52 -8.91
C ARG A 6 6.12 1.59 -8.66
N SER A 7 5.39 1.53 -7.53
CA SER A 7 4.37 2.53 -7.22
C SER A 7 4.96 3.90 -6.87
N MET A 8 6.10 3.95 -6.18
CA MET A 8 6.86 5.19 -5.94
C MET A 8 7.38 5.80 -7.25
N MET A 9 7.89 4.97 -8.17
CA MET A 9 8.27 5.44 -9.50
C MET A 9 7.08 6.04 -10.24
N LYS A 10 5.89 5.43 -10.12
CA LYS A 10 4.67 5.97 -10.73
C LYS A 10 4.26 7.34 -10.17
N GLU A 11 4.40 7.55 -8.86
CA GLU A 11 4.17 8.87 -8.26
C GLU A 11 5.21 9.90 -8.74
N ALA A 12 6.48 9.48 -8.88
CA ALA A 12 7.54 10.33 -9.42
C ALA A 12 7.25 10.73 -10.88
N GLU A 13 6.80 9.79 -11.72
CA GLU A 13 6.35 10.05 -13.09
C GLU A 13 5.20 11.08 -13.11
N TRP A 14 4.14 10.87 -12.32
CA TRP A 14 3.03 11.83 -12.24
C TRP A 14 3.50 13.23 -11.87
N LYS A 15 4.45 13.34 -10.94
CA LYS A 15 5.03 14.62 -10.53
C LYS A 15 5.84 15.27 -11.66
N ILE A 16 6.69 14.50 -12.35
CA ILE A 16 7.53 14.99 -13.47
C ILE A 16 6.64 15.49 -14.62
N ASP A 17 5.63 14.71 -14.98
CA ASP A 17 4.73 14.99 -16.09
C ASP A 17 3.62 15.99 -15.72
N LYS A 18 3.56 16.44 -14.46
CA LYS A 18 2.49 17.28 -13.89
C LYS A 18 1.09 16.68 -14.12
N LYS A 19 1.00 15.35 -14.14
CA LYS A 19 -0.26 14.63 -14.32
C LYS A 19 -1.00 14.56 -12.98
N VAL A 20 -2.25 15.00 -12.99
CA VAL A 20 -3.20 14.75 -11.88
C VAL A 20 -3.99 13.49 -12.24
N PRO A 21 -3.80 12.36 -11.53
CA PRO A 21 -4.54 11.13 -11.77
C PRO A 21 -6.02 11.28 -11.36
N THR A 22 -6.88 10.38 -11.86
CA THR A 22 -8.22 10.22 -11.29
C THR A 22 -8.12 9.67 -9.87
N LEU A 23 -9.20 9.82 -9.08
CA LEU A 23 -9.23 9.26 -7.72
C LEU A 23 -8.96 7.74 -7.72
N ASP A 24 -9.54 7.00 -8.66
CA ASP A 24 -9.33 5.55 -8.76
C ASP A 24 -7.90 5.18 -9.17
N GLU A 25 -7.32 5.90 -10.15
CA GLU A 25 -5.92 5.69 -10.58
C GLU A 25 -4.97 5.99 -9.41
N TYR A 26 -5.22 7.10 -8.71
CA TYR A 26 -4.48 7.49 -7.52
C TYR A 26 -4.56 6.42 -6.44
N MET A 27 -5.76 6.07 -5.99
CA MET A 27 -5.97 5.15 -4.86
C MET A 27 -5.41 3.76 -5.13
N THR A 28 -5.47 3.31 -6.39
CA THR A 28 -4.89 2.02 -6.78
C THR A 28 -3.38 1.98 -6.55
N ASN A 29 -2.67 3.07 -6.87
CA ASN A 29 -1.22 3.17 -6.71
C ASN A 29 -0.80 3.59 -5.29
N SER A 30 -1.52 4.56 -4.71
CA SER A 30 -1.11 5.29 -3.50
C SER A 30 -1.19 4.44 -2.24
N ARG A 31 -2.13 3.50 -2.18
CA ARG A 31 -2.19 2.48 -1.11
C ARG A 31 -0.94 1.60 -1.07
N VAL A 32 -0.30 1.37 -2.23
CA VAL A 32 0.96 0.61 -2.31
C VAL A 32 2.16 1.49 -2.01
N SER A 33 2.19 2.73 -2.55
CA SER A 33 3.30 3.68 -2.33
C SER A 33 3.42 4.15 -0.88
N PHE A 34 2.35 4.05 -0.08
CA PHE A 34 2.38 4.31 1.37
C PHE A 34 3.24 3.30 2.17
N ALA A 35 3.79 2.26 1.51
CA ALA A 35 4.84 1.39 2.02
C ALA A 35 4.48 0.40 3.15
N LEU A 36 3.19 0.23 3.48
CA LEU A 36 2.80 -0.77 4.50
C LEU A 36 3.09 -2.22 4.09
N GLY A 37 3.15 -2.54 2.79
CA GLY A 37 3.46 -3.90 2.33
C GLY A 37 4.81 -4.41 2.86
N PRO A 38 5.93 -3.72 2.58
CA PRO A 38 7.23 -4.05 3.16
C PRO A 38 7.36 -3.96 4.69
N ILE A 39 6.44 -3.28 5.39
CA ILE A 39 6.47 -3.15 6.85
C ILE A 39 5.69 -4.29 7.50
N ILE A 40 4.40 -4.41 7.16
CA ILE A 40 3.47 -5.33 7.81
C ILE A 40 3.76 -6.77 7.39
N LEU A 41 3.84 -7.04 6.08
CA LEU A 41 3.85 -8.44 5.60
C LEU A 41 5.08 -9.21 6.10
N PRO A 42 6.31 -8.66 6.11
CA PRO A 42 7.45 -9.35 6.71
C PRO A 42 7.34 -9.45 8.23
N ALA A 43 6.84 -8.40 8.91
CA ALA A 43 6.73 -8.39 10.36
C ALA A 43 5.81 -9.50 10.88
N LEU A 44 4.77 -9.89 10.14
CA LEU A 44 3.87 -10.99 10.51
C LEU A 44 4.61 -12.34 10.68
N TYR A 45 5.73 -12.55 9.99
CA TYR A 45 6.55 -13.77 10.17
C TYR A 45 7.42 -13.75 11.43
N PHE A 46 7.60 -12.58 12.05
CA PHE A 46 8.47 -12.40 13.21
C PHE A 46 7.71 -11.99 14.48
N VAL A 47 6.49 -11.46 14.34
CA VAL A 47 5.70 -10.87 15.41
C VAL A 47 4.29 -11.44 15.36
N GLY A 48 4.06 -12.51 16.12
CA GLY A 48 2.72 -13.11 16.29
C GLY A 48 2.70 -14.63 16.16
N PRO A 49 1.49 -15.22 16.16
CA PRO A 49 1.29 -16.62 15.81
C PRO A 49 1.78 -16.88 14.38
N VAL A 50 2.27 -18.09 14.13
CA VAL A 50 2.65 -18.52 12.77
C VAL A 50 1.43 -18.40 11.85
N VAL A 51 1.54 -17.56 10.82
CA VAL A 51 0.56 -17.49 9.75
C VAL A 51 0.84 -18.64 8.79
N SER A 52 -0.13 -19.54 8.60
CA SER A 52 0.05 -20.68 7.71
C SER A 52 -0.05 -20.27 6.24
N ASP A 53 0.49 -21.12 5.36
CA ASP A 53 0.40 -20.91 3.91
C ASP A 53 -1.06 -20.91 3.43
N GLU A 54 -1.97 -21.63 4.09
CA GLU A 54 -3.40 -21.55 3.74
C GLU A 54 -3.95 -20.16 4.02
N VAL A 55 -3.60 -19.54 5.15
CA VAL A 55 -4.11 -18.23 5.56
C VAL A 55 -3.64 -17.12 4.62
N ILE A 56 -2.38 -17.13 4.17
CA ILE A 56 -1.87 -16.10 3.24
C ILE A 56 -2.52 -16.17 1.86
N ASN A 57 -3.12 -17.31 1.51
CA ASN A 57 -3.84 -17.52 0.25
C ASN A 57 -5.34 -17.20 0.35
N LEU A 58 -5.85 -16.88 1.55
CA LEU A 58 -7.23 -16.48 1.73
C LEU A 58 -7.47 -15.04 1.18
N PRO A 59 -8.59 -14.79 0.49
CA PRO A 59 -8.94 -13.43 0.01
C PRO A 59 -8.96 -12.39 1.14
N GLU A 60 -9.35 -12.79 2.34
CA GLU A 60 -9.45 -11.94 3.53
C GLU A 60 -8.08 -11.38 3.94
N TYR A 61 -7.00 -12.14 3.73
CA TYR A 61 -5.64 -11.68 4.03
C TYR A 61 -5.27 -10.48 3.17
N GLU A 62 -5.50 -10.58 1.85
CA GLU A 62 -5.28 -9.47 0.93
C GLU A 62 -6.25 -8.31 1.21
N GLN A 63 -7.53 -8.59 1.43
CA GLN A 63 -8.54 -7.58 1.69
C GLN A 63 -8.21 -6.75 2.94
N LEU A 64 -7.79 -7.40 4.04
CA LEU A 64 -7.40 -6.72 5.27
C LEU A 64 -6.16 -5.85 5.06
N PHE A 65 -5.17 -6.35 4.32
CA PHE A 65 -3.98 -5.59 3.97
C PHE A 65 -4.32 -4.35 3.13
N LEU A 66 -5.19 -4.48 2.14
CA LEU A 66 -5.64 -3.38 1.29
C LEU A 66 -6.44 -2.32 2.07
N LEU A 67 -7.33 -2.74 2.97
CA LEU A 67 -8.07 -1.83 3.85
C LEU A 67 -7.13 -1.06 4.78
N THR A 68 -6.20 -1.75 5.43
CA THR A 68 -5.19 -1.13 6.31
C THR A 68 -4.37 -0.09 5.55
N SER A 69 -3.92 -0.44 4.34
CA SER A 69 -3.16 0.46 3.46
C SER A 69 -3.98 1.66 3.00
N THR A 70 -5.27 1.48 2.74
CA THR A 70 -6.19 2.55 2.35
C THR A 70 -6.40 3.53 3.49
N CYS A 71 -6.69 3.04 4.69
CA CYS A 71 -6.81 3.87 5.89
C CYS A 71 -5.53 4.66 6.17
N GLY A 72 -4.37 3.99 6.12
CA GLY A 72 -3.07 4.62 6.32
C GLY A 72 -2.80 5.74 5.31
N ARG A 73 -3.04 5.48 4.02
CA ARG A 73 -2.85 6.47 2.97
C ARG A 73 -3.76 7.68 3.15
N LEU A 74 -5.07 7.46 3.32
CA LEU A 74 -6.03 8.55 3.44
C LEU A 74 -5.76 9.40 4.70
N LEU A 75 -5.39 8.76 5.81
CA LEU A 75 -5.04 9.47 7.03
C LEU A 75 -3.77 10.32 6.85
N ASN A 76 -2.77 9.80 6.13
CA ASN A 76 -1.57 10.55 5.77
C ASN A 76 -1.89 11.75 4.87
N ASP A 77 -2.73 11.56 3.86
CA ASP A 77 -3.12 12.63 2.94
C ASP A 77 -3.88 13.74 3.66
N VAL A 78 -4.87 13.41 4.50
CA VAL A 78 -5.64 14.40 5.26
C VAL A 78 -4.76 15.27 6.17
N GLN A 79 -3.70 14.70 6.73
CA GLN A 79 -2.80 15.42 7.65
C GLN A 79 -1.62 16.11 6.95
N GLY A 80 -1.17 15.55 5.82
CA GLY A 80 0.07 15.96 5.14
C GLY A 80 -0.13 16.77 3.87
N PHE A 81 -1.34 16.82 3.31
CA PHE A 81 -1.61 17.59 2.10
C PHE A 81 -1.72 19.09 2.44
N GLN A 82 -0.77 19.87 1.91
CA GLN A 82 -0.75 21.34 1.93
C GLN A 82 -0.53 21.87 0.53
#